data_AF-A0A5E4NR27-F1
#
_entry.id   AF-A0A5E4NR27-F1
#
_cell.length_a   1.000
_cell.length_b   1.000
_cell.length_c   1.000
_cell.angle_alpha   90.00
_cell.angle_beta   90.00
_cell.angle_gamma   90.00
#
_symmetry.space_group_name_H-M   'P 1'
#
loop_
_entity.id
_entity.type
_entity.pdbx_description
1 polymer ?
#
loop_
_entity_poly.entity_id
_entity_poly.type
_entity_poly.pdbx_seq_one_letter_code
_entity_poly.pdbx_strand_id
1 'polypeptide(L)'
;QIIEHRLLIDGDGTGDDRRLNILLKKFLKWSNTEYTNLNESQKVIEIMLVHANLCELAIKKSQAVSRRIDEEMSTSDGVSVEIDHNIQKIKNDIILAKEELEKAKTFKRNQMEYDVLIKNIRQYPSRDETAKRLEDLKDETQALKKARDGIAKKVNKKVNKLQVILAAIENLDESSNEDSEPETKSSEGVDDKDSAMSTETE
;
A
#
# COMPACT_ATOMS: atom_id res chain seq x y z
N GLN A 1 52.37 7.69 -30.03
CA GLN A 1 53.58 7.34 -30.80
C GLN A 1 54.81 8.21 -30.49
N ILE A 2 54.95 9.47 -30.94
CA ILE A 2 56.17 10.27 -30.60
C ILE A 2 56.28 10.54 -29.09
N ILE A 3 55.15 10.85 -28.43
CA ILE A 3 55.11 11.15 -26.99
C ILE A 3 55.44 9.89 -26.17
N GLU A 4 54.84 8.73 -26.47
CA GLU A 4 55.17 7.45 -25.81
C GLU A 4 56.64 7.04 -26.00
N HIS A 5 57.15 7.13 -27.23
CA HIS A 5 58.54 6.76 -27.51
C HIS A 5 59.53 7.70 -26.82
N ARG A 6 59.15 8.98 -26.68
CA ARG A 6 59.91 9.97 -25.91
C ARG A 6 59.78 9.75 -24.40
N LEU A 7 58.63 9.33 -23.89
CA LEU A 7 58.44 8.95 -22.48
C LEU A 7 59.24 7.70 -22.10
N LEU A 8 59.33 6.73 -23.01
CA LEU A 8 60.14 5.51 -22.87
C LEU A 8 61.65 5.80 -22.89
N ILE A 9 62.11 6.77 -23.71
CA ILE A 9 63.53 7.14 -23.81
C ILE A 9 63.96 8.15 -22.74
N ASP A 10 63.16 9.21 -22.50
CA ASP A 10 63.51 10.30 -21.57
C ASP A 10 63.21 9.93 -20.10
N GLY A 11 62.39 8.90 -19.84
CA GLY A 11 61.87 8.56 -18.52
C GLY A 11 60.98 9.68 -17.95
N ASP A 12 59.67 9.48 -17.93
CA ASP A 12 58.64 10.40 -17.36
C ASP A 12 58.81 11.91 -17.67
N GLY A 13 59.58 12.28 -18.70
CA GLY A 13 59.95 13.66 -19.01
C GLY A 13 60.80 14.38 -17.93
N THR A 14 61.38 13.69 -16.95
CA THR A 14 62.04 14.32 -15.79
C THR A 14 63.46 14.82 -16.07
N GLY A 15 63.98 14.58 -17.27
CA GLY A 15 65.32 15.00 -17.69
C GLY A 15 66.43 14.18 -17.03
N ASP A 16 66.12 12.97 -16.58
CA ASP A 16 67.06 12.08 -15.90
C ASP A 16 68.10 11.52 -16.87
N ASP A 17 67.72 11.14 -18.10
CA ASP A 17 68.67 10.78 -19.15
C ASP A 17 69.63 11.93 -19.46
N ARG A 18 69.12 13.17 -19.52
CA ARG A 18 69.95 14.37 -19.69
C ARG A 18 70.97 14.55 -18.56
N ARG A 19 70.58 14.30 -17.30
CA ARG A 19 71.48 14.40 -16.14
C ARG A 19 72.58 13.33 -16.19
N LEU A 20 72.21 12.09 -16.50
CA LEU A 20 73.15 10.98 -16.68
C LEU A 20 74.11 11.23 -17.83
N ASN A 21 73.61 11.75 -18.95
CA ASN A 21 74.40 12.10 -20.12
C ASN A 21 75.44 13.21 -19.82
N ILE A 22 75.07 14.21 -19.01
CA ILE A 22 75.98 15.27 -18.56
C ILE A 22 77.09 14.69 -17.66
N LEU A 23 76.73 13.81 -16.72
CA LEU A 23 77.71 13.15 -15.85
C LEU A 23 78.68 12.28 -16.66
N LEU A 24 78.15 11.47 -17.59
CA LEU A 24 78.95 10.61 -18.48
C LEU A 24 79.91 11.42 -19.35
N LYS A 25 79.45 12.51 -19.96
CA LYS A 25 80.31 13.40 -20.77
C LYS A 25 81.42 14.04 -19.94
N LYS A 26 81.11 14.46 -18.70
CA LYS A 26 82.13 15.01 -17.78
C LYS A 26 83.16 13.96 -17.38
N PHE A 27 82.71 12.74 -17.07
CA PHE A 27 83.57 11.61 -16.75
C PHE A 27 84.53 11.29 -17.89
N LEU A 28 84.02 11.10 -19.11
CA LEU A 28 84.83 10.82 -20.30
C LEU A 28 85.81 11.94 -20.61
N LYS A 29 85.41 13.20 -20.41
CA LYS A 29 86.32 14.35 -20.58
C LYS A 29 87.44 14.30 -19.56
N TRP A 30 87.15 14.02 -18.29
CA TRP A 30 88.17 13.92 -17.25
C TRP A 30 89.12 12.74 -17.46
N SER A 31 88.62 11.56 -17.86
CA SER A 31 89.48 10.40 -18.10
C SER A 31 90.47 10.61 -19.25
N ASN A 32 90.11 11.45 -20.22
CA ASN A 32 90.89 11.67 -21.44
C ASN A 32 91.70 12.99 -21.41
N THR A 33 91.67 13.74 -20.30
CA THR A 33 92.43 15.00 -20.17
C THR A 33 93.67 14.77 -19.31
N GLU A 34 94.85 15.13 -19.83
CA GLU A 34 96.08 15.15 -19.05
C GLU A 34 96.12 16.42 -18.18
N TYR A 35 95.87 16.27 -16.89
CA TYR A 35 95.89 17.38 -15.95
C TYR A 35 97.31 17.65 -15.44
N THR A 36 97.88 18.80 -15.82
CA THR A 36 99.18 19.25 -15.29
C THR A 36 99.04 19.80 -13.86
N ASN A 37 97.86 20.31 -13.49
CA ASN A 37 97.54 20.87 -12.18
C ASN A 37 96.57 19.95 -11.41
N LEU A 38 97.01 19.38 -10.29
CA LEU A 38 96.20 18.48 -9.47
C LEU A 38 94.90 19.13 -8.94
N ASN A 39 94.96 20.42 -8.61
CA ASN A 39 93.80 21.20 -8.14
C ASN A 39 92.69 21.35 -9.20
N GLU A 40 93.02 21.33 -10.49
CA GLU A 40 92.03 21.41 -11.55
C GLU A 40 91.30 20.08 -11.73
N SER A 41 92.04 18.97 -11.68
CA SER A 41 91.47 17.62 -11.68
C SER A 41 90.52 17.41 -10.51
N GLN A 42 90.91 17.84 -9.30
CA GLN A 42 90.10 17.71 -8.09
C GLN A 42 88.76 18.47 -8.18
N LYS A 43 88.77 19.71 -8.69
CA LYS A 43 87.53 20.49 -8.91
C LYS A 43 86.57 19.79 -9.87
N VAL A 44 87.08 19.14 -10.91
CA VAL A 44 86.26 18.40 -11.87
C VAL A 44 85.63 17.16 -11.22
N ILE A 45 86.37 16.45 -10.35
CA ILE A 45 85.85 15.32 -9.56
C ILE A 45 84.74 15.79 -8.59
N GLU A 46 84.94 16.90 -7.87
CA GLU A 46 83.92 17.47 -6.97
C GLU A 46 82.63 17.81 -7.72
N ILE A 47 82.75 18.41 -8.91
CA ILE A 47 81.59 18.68 -9.77
C ILE A 47 80.89 17.38 -10.18
N MET A 48 81.62 16.33 -10.53
CA MET A 48 81.02 15.03 -10.86
C MET A 48 80.30 14.40 -9.67
N LEU A 49 80.88 14.48 -8.47
CA LEU A 49 80.27 13.98 -7.25
C LEU A 49 78.92 14.68 -6.98
N VAL A 50 78.85 16.00 -7.17
CA VAL A 50 77.59 16.75 -7.07
C VAL A 50 76.57 16.26 -8.10
N HIS A 51 76.98 16.00 -9.35
CA HIS A 51 76.07 15.49 -10.39
C HIS A 51 75.59 14.07 -10.09
N ALA A 52 76.45 13.21 -9.55
CA ALA A 52 76.07 11.86 -9.10
C ALA A 52 75.04 11.91 -7.97
N ASN A 53 75.24 12.77 -6.97
CA ASN A 53 74.29 12.98 -5.88
C ASN A 53 72.92 13.49 -6.37
N LEU A 54 72.91 14.36 -7.39
CA LEU A 54 71.67 14.84 -8.01
C LEU A 54 70.92 13.73 -8.74
N CYS A 55 71.62 12.84 -9.45
CA CYS A 55 71.02 11.65 -10.08
C CYS A 55 70.44 10.71 -9.01
N GLU A 56 71.17 10.46 -7.93
CA GLU A 56 70.70 9.62 -6.83
C GLU A 56 69.43 10.19 -6.18
N LEU A 57 69.40 11.50 -5.94
CA LEU A 57 68.23 12.17 -5.38
C LEU A 57 67.00 12.07 -6.32
N ALA A 58 67.22 12.21 -7.63
CA ALA A 58 66.15 12.08 -8.61
C ALA A 58 65.54 10.67 -8.60
N ILE A 59 66.37 9.62 -8.55
CA ILE A 59 65.93 8.23 -8.44
C ILE A 59 65.14 8.00 -7.15
N LYS A 60 65.66 8.46 -6.00
CA LYS A 60 64.96 8.34 -4.72
C LYS A 60 63.60 9.04 -4.73
N LYS A 61 63.52 10.23 -5.34
CA LYS A 61 62.26 10.96 -5.51
C LYS A 61 61.27 10.17 -6.37
N SER A 62 61.71 9.67 -7.53
CA SER A 62 60.86 8.87 -8.43
C SER A 62 60.31 7.62 -7.72
N GLN A 63 61.15 6.90 -6.99
CA GLN A 63 60.72 5.74 -6.20
C GLN A 63 59.71 6.10 -5.11
N ALA A 64 59.92 7.23 -4.40
CA ALA A 64 58.98 7.69 -3.38
C ALA A 64 57.62 8.09 -3.97
N VAL A 65 57.63 8.74 -5.14
CA VAL A 65 56.40 9.08 -5.88
C VAL A 65 55.68 7.82 -6.34
N SER A 66 56.39 6.85 -6.93
CA SER A 66 55.79 5.58 -7.35
C SER A 66 55.10 4.86 -6.18
N ARG A 67 55.76 4.74 -5.03
CA ARG A 67 55.14 4.11 -3.84
C ARG A 67 53.89 4.86 -3.38
N ARG A 68 53.92 6.19 -3.40
CA ARG A 68 52.76 7.02 -3.04
C ARG A 68 51.61 6.84 -4.01
N ILE A 69 51.88 6.71 -5.31
CA ILE A 69 50.88 6.43 -6.34
C ILE A 69 50.23 5.06 -6.08
N ASP A 70 51.02 4.04 -5.77
CA ASP A 70 50.50 2.70 -5.46
C ASP A 70 49.60 2.71 -4.21
N GLU A 71 50.02 3.42 -3.16
CA GLU A 71 49.21 3.62 -1.94
C GLU A 71 47.91 4.39 -2.22
N GLU A 72 47.97 5.44 -3.03
CA GLU A 72 46.81 6.25 -3.40
C GLU A 72 45.83 5.46 -4.27
N MET A 73 46.33 4.64 -5.20
CA MET A 73 45.52 3.75 -6.04
C MET A 73 44.77 2.74 -5.17
N SER A 74 45.46 2.07 -4.24
CA SER A 74 44.82 1.14 -3.30
C SER A 74 43.77 1.83 -2.41
N THR A 75 44.01 3.08 -2.01
CA THR A 75 43.06 3.84 -1.20
C THR A 75 41.83 4.23 -2.02
N SER A 76 42.04 4.67 -3.27
CA SER A 76 40.97 5.01 -4.21
C SER A 76 40.08 3.80 -4.50
N ASP A 77 40.67 2.61 -4.69
CA ASP A 77 39.93 1.37 -4.88
C ASP A 77 39.07 1.03 -3.65
N GLY A 78 39.62 1.20 -2.44
CA GLY A 78 38.88 1.01 -1.19
C GLY A 78 37.67 1.94 -1.07
N VAL A 79 37.84 3.22 -1.39
CA VAL A 79 36.74 4.20 -1.40
C VAL A 79 35.69 3.86 -2.44
N SER A 80 36.08 3.36 -3.62
CA SER A 80 35.13 2.93 -4.65
C SER A 80 34.24 1.78 -4.16
N VAL A 81 34.82 0.78 -3.51
CA VAL A 81 34.08 -0.35 -2.95
C VAL A 81 33.12 0.10 -1.84
N GLU A 82 33.53 1.04 -0.99
CA GLU A 82 32.68 1.61 0.05
C GLU A 82 31.50 2.38 -0.54
N ILE A 83 31.74 3.19 -1.58
CA ILE A 83 30.69 3.91 -2.31
C ILE A 83 29.68 2.92 -2.90
N ASP A 84 30.15 1.85 -3.56
CA ASP A 84 29.28 0.84 -4.15
C ASP A 84 28.43 0.13 -3.08
N HIS A 85 29.04 -0.21 -1.93
CA HIS A 85 28.32 -0.79 -0.80
C HIS A 85 27.22 0.16 -0.27
N ASN A 86 27.55 1.44 -0.09
CA ASN A 86 26.60 2.45 0.37
C ASN A 86 25.46 2.66 -0.64
N ILE A 87 25.76 2.65 -1.94
CA ILE A 87 24.75 2.71 -2.99
C ILE A 87 23.78 1.52 -2.89
N GLN A 88 24.30 0.30 -2.70
CA GLN A 88 23.45 -0.89 -2.55
C GLN A 88 22.58 -0.80 -1.29
N LYS A 89 23.14 -0.34 -0.17
CA LYS A 89 22.40 -0.12 1.07
C LYS A 89 21.24 0.87 0.87
N ILE A 90 21.51 2.04 0.28
CA ILE A 90 20.49 3.06 0.01
C ILE A 90 19.41 2.52 -0.94
N LYS A 91 19.79 1.74 -1.96
CA LYS A 91 18.82 1.09 -2.85
C LYS A 91 17.88 0.16 -2.08
N ASN A 92 18.39 -0.63 -1.15
CA ASN A 92 17.58 -1.50 -0.30
C ASN A 92 16.67 -0.70 0.62
N ASP A 93 17.18 0.36 1.25
CA ASP A 93 16.39 1.25 2.11
C ASP A 93 15.25 1.91 1.33
N ILE A 94 15.46 2.29 0.07
CA ILE A 94 14.41 2.82 -0.82
C ILE A 94 13.32 1.77 -1.08
N ILE A 95 13.70 0.50 -1.28
CA ILE A 95 12.73 -0.59 -1.51
C ILE A 95 11.87 -0.78 -0.25
N LEU A 96 12.49 -0.84 0.93
CA LEU A 96 11.79 -0.96 2.20
C LEU A 96 10.85 0.22 2.45
N ALA A 97 11.30 1.44 2.21
CA ALA A 97 10.49 2.64 2.35
C ALA A 97 9.28 2.66 1.39
N LYS A 98 9.44 2.12 0.17
CA LYS A 98 8.33 1.95 -0.79
C LYS A 98 7.31 0.94 -0.29
N GLU A 99 7.74 -0.19 0.25
CA GLU A 99 6.84 -1.20 0.82
C GLU A 99 6.06 -0.66 2.02
N GLU A 100 6.73 0.09 2.89
CA GLU A 100 6.10 0.74 4.04
C GLU A 100 5.08 1.80 3.59
N LEU A 101 5.40 2.58 2.55
CA LEU A 101 4.48 3.55 1.98
C LEU A 101 3.21 2.88 1.44
N GLU A 102 3.33 1.76 0.73
CA GLU A 102 2.15 1.03 0.23
C GLU A 102 1.30 0.45 1.38
N LYS A 103 1.93 -0.05 2.46
CA LYS A 103 1.22 -0.45 3.69
C LYS A 103 0.50 0.74 4.34
N ALA A 104 1.14 1.90 4.43
CA ALA A 104 0.51 3.11 4.97
C ALA A 104 -0.66 3.61 4.11
N LYS A 105 -0.54 3.55 2.78
CA LYS A 105 -1.62 3.91 1.85
C LYS A 105 -2.83 2.98 2.01
N THR A 106 -2.60 1.67 2.08
CA THR A 106 -3.68 0.69 2.28
C THR A 106 -4.38 0.90 3.62
N PHE A 107 -3.63 1.14 4.70
CA PHE A 107 -4.21 1.48 6.00
C PHE A 107 -5.08 2.75 5.92
N LYS A 108 -4.58 3.82 5.29
CA LYS A 108 -5.32 5.08 5.12
C LYS A 108 -6.60 4.88 4.30
N ARG A 109 -6.53 4.10 3.22
CA ARG A 109 -7.71 3.76 2.41
C ARG A 109 -8.75 3.02 3.25
N ASN A 110 -8.33 1.98 3.97
CA ASN A 110 -9.24 1.21 4.82
C ASN A 110 -9.87 2.11 5.90
N GLN A 111 -9.09 3.02 6.51
CA GLN A 111 -9.62 4.00 7.46
C GLN A 111 -10.71 4.88 6.85
N MET A 112 -10.51 5.38 5.62
CA MET A 112 -11.52 6.17 4.93
C MET A 112 -12.79 5.35 4.62
N GLU A 113 -12.64 4.09 4.21
CA GLU A 113 -13.77 3.18 3.97
C GLU A 113 -14.57 2.93 5.26
N TYR A 114 -13.87 2.73 6.40
CA TYR A 114 -14.51 2.62 7.70
C TYR A 114 -15.23 3.90 8.12
N ASP A 115 -14.63 5.07 7.90
CA ASP A 115 -15.26 6.35 8.22
C ASP A 115 -16.56 6.57 7.42
N VAL A 116 -16.55 6.19 6.14
CA VAL A 116 -17.76 6.22 5.28
C VAL A 116 -18.81 5.25 5.81
N LEU A 117 -18.41 4.03 6.14
CA LEU A 117 -19.34 3.02 6.67
C LEU A 117 -19.94 3.47 8.01
N ILE A 118 -19.14 4.04 8.90
CA ILE A 118 -19.60 4.60 10.18
C ILE A 118 -20.61 5.72 9.94
N LYS A 119 -20.35 6.63 8.99
CA LYS A 119 -21.31 7.68 8.63
C LYS A 119 -22.63 7.10 8.13
N ASN A 120 -22.60 6.05 7.31
CA ASN A 120 -23.80 5.38 6.83
C ASN A 120 -24.56 4.66 7.96
N ILE A 121 -23.85 3.96 8.84
CA ILE A 121 -24.47 3.27 9.99
C ILE A 121 -25.14 4.28 10.93
N ARG A 122 -24.52 5.43 11.17
CA ARG A 122 -25.06 6.51 12.02
C ARG A 122 -26.32 7.17 11.47
N GLN A 123 -26.68 6.95 10.19
CA GLN A 123 -27.96 7.43 9.65
C GLN A 123 -29.15 6.62 10.19
N TYR A 124 -28.92 5.40 10.64
CA TYR A 124 -29.94 4.53 11.19
C TYR A 124 -29.98 4.66 12.73
N PRO A 125 -31.16 4.55 13.36
CA PRO A 125 -31.31 4.61 14.80
C PRO A 125 -30.54 3.46 15.47
N SER A 126 -30.21 3.65 16.75
CA SER A 126 -29.48 2.62 17.50
C SER A 126 -30.29 1.32 17.55
N ARG A 127 -29.58 0.19 17.56
CA ARG A 127 -30.20 -1.13 17.67
C ARG A 127 -31.05 -1.25 18.93
N ASP A 128 -30.61 -0.64 20.03
CA ASP A 128 -31.34 -0.67 21.31
C ASP A 128 -32.63 0.16 21.26
N GLU A 129 -32.60 1.32 20.61
CA GLU A 129 -33.78 2.16 20.41
C GLU A 129 -34.82 1.46 19.52
N THR A 130 -34.35 0.80 18.46
CA THR A 130 -35.20 0.03 17.55
C THR A 130 -35.81 -1.18 18.26
N ALA A 131 -35.04 -1.86 19.12
CA ALA A 131 -35.53 -2.97 19.92
C ALA A 131 -36.63 -2.56 20.91
N LYS A 132 -36.46 -1.43 21.61
CA LYS A 132 -37.50 -0.87 22.49
C LYS A 132 -38.77 -0.54 21.72
N ARG A 133 -38.64 0.16 20.60
CA ARG A 133 -39.80 0.53 19.76
C ARG A 133 -40.55 -0.70 19.23
N LEU A 134 -39.83 -1.79 18.96
CA LEU A 134 -40.42 -3.06 18.52
C LEU A 134 -41.18 -3.74 19.67
N GLU A 135 -40.67 -3.66 20.90
CA GLU A 135 -41.37 -4.15 22.09
C GLU A 135 -42.65 -3.35 22.37
N ASP A 136 -42.58 -2.02 22.32
CA ASP A 136 -43.75 -1.14 22.47
C ASP A 136 -44.84 -1.44 21.42
N LEU A 137 -44.45 -1.58 20.15
CA LEU A 137 -45.38 -1.94 19.06
C LEU A 137 -45.99 -3.33 19.25
N LYS A 138 -45.23 -4.29 19.79
CA LYS A 138 -45.72 -5.64 20.07
C LYS A 138 -46.78 -5.62 21.17
N ASP A 139 -46.54 -4.85 22.23
CA ASP A 139 -47.49 -4.67 23.33
C ASP A 139 -48.77 -3.97 22.85
N GLU A 140 -48.64 -2.92 22.03
CA GLU A 140 -49.78 -2.23 21.42
C GLU A 140 -50.60 -3.17 20.53
N THR A 141 -49.94 -3.95 19.68
CA THR A 141 -50.61 -4.94 18.82
C THR A 141 -51.36 -5.98 19.64
N GLN A 142 -50.77 -6.45 20.76
CA GLN A 142 -51.42 -7.38 21.66
C GLN A 142 -52.64 -6.75 22.36
N ALA A 143 -52.54 -5.49 22.77
CA ALA A 143 -53.65 -4.74 23.35
C ALA A 143 -54.81 -4.56 22.35
N LEU A 144 -54.51 -4.15 21.11
CA LEU A 144 -55.50 -4.03 20.04
C LEU A 144 -56.16 -5.37 19.70
N LYS A 145 -55.41 -6.46 19.68
CA LYS A 145 -55.96 -7.81 19.45
C LYS A 145 -56.93 -8.21 20.57
N LYS A 146 -56.59 -7.93 21.83
CA LYS A 146 -57.49 -8.15 22.97
C LYS A 146 -58.77 -7.30 22.86
N ALA A 147 -58.63 -6.03 22.47
CA ALA A 147 -59.78 -5.13 22.29
C ALA A 147 -60.71 -5.61 21.14
N ARG A 148 -60.13 -5.99 20.00
CA ARG A 148 -60.84 -6.62 18.88
C ARG A 148 -61.61 -7.85 19.33
N ASP A 149 -60.96 -8.76 20.05
CA ASP A 149 -61.60 -9.99 20.54
C ASP A 149 -62.71 -9.70 21.54
N GLY A 150 -62.54 -8.67 22.38
CA GLY A 150 -63.59 -8.17 23.27
C GLY A 150 -64.81 -7.65 22.53
N ILE A 151 -64.61 -6.86 21.45
CA ILE A 151 -65.69 -6.36 20.60
C ILE A 151 -66.36 -7.50 19.83
N ALA A 152 -65.60 -8.40 19.23
CA ALA A 152 -66.12 -9.57 18.53
C ALA A 152 -67.02 -10.42 19.45
N LYS A 153 -66.61 -10.64 20.71
CA LYS A 153 -67.44 -11.30 21.72
C LYS A 153 -68.73 -10.52 22.02
N LYS A 154 -68.69 -9.18 22.11
CA LYS A 154 -69.89 -8.34 22.33
C LYS A 154 -70.84 -8.43 21.14
N VAL A 155 -70.33 -8.37 19.92
CA VAL A 155 -71.12 -8.51 18.68
C VAL A 155 -71.77 -9.89 18.65
N ASN A 156 -71.01 -10.96 18.88
CA ASN A 156 -71.56 -12.32 18.89
C ASN A 156 -72.66 -12.50 19.94
N LYS A 157 -72.50 -11.91 21.14
CA LYS A 157 -73.57 -11.89 22.15
C LYS A 157 -74.82 -11.16 21.66
N LYS A 158 -74.68 -10.08 20.89
CA LYS A 158 -75.82 -9.34 20.31
C LYS A 158 -76.50 -10.15 19.20
N VAL A 159 -75.71 -10.79 18.33
CA VAL A 159 -76.22 -11.71 17.29
C VAL A 159 -76.98 -12.87 17.93
N ASN A 160 -76.43 -13.54 18.94
CA ASN A 160 -77.12 -14.63 19.65
C ASN A 160 -78.42 -14.16 20.30
N LYS A 161 -78.42 -12.97 20.94
CA LYS A 161 -79.65 -12.39 21.50
C LYS A 161 -80.69 -12.09 20.43
N LEU A 162 -80.27 -11.56 19.28
CA LEU A 162 -81.16 -11.31 18.14
C LEU A 162 -81.73 -12.62 17.58
N GLN A 163 -80.91 -13.67 17.42
CA GLN A 163 -81.37 -15.00 17.02
C GLN A 163 -82.41 -15.58 17.98
N VAL A 164 -82.20 -15.42 19.30
CA VAL A 164 -83.20 -15.85 20.30
C VAL A 164 -84.50 -15.05 20.18
N ILE A 165 -84.42 -13.74 19.94
CA ILE A 165 -85.62 -12.91 19.69
C ILE A 165 -86.31 -13.36 18.40
N LEU A 166 -85.55 -13.63 17.34
CA LEU A 166 -86.09 -14.08 16.06
C LEU A 166 -86.81 -15.42 16.21
N ALA A 167 -86.21 -16.39 16.91
CA ALA A 167 -86.85 -17.67 17.23
C ALA A 167 -88.08 -17.50 18.13
N ALA A 168 -88.08 -16.53 19.06
CA ALA A 168 -89.26 -16.23 19.86
C ALA A 168 -90.39 -15.59 19.02
N ILE A 169 -90.06 -14.77 18.03
CA ILE A 169 -91.02 -14.24 17.06
C ILE A 169 -91.56 -15.38 16.19
N GLU A 170 -90.69 -16.24 15.66
CA GLU A 170 -91.11 -17.42 14.88
C GLU A 170 -92.05 -18.33 15.70
N ASN A 171 -91.73 -18.61 16.97
CA ASN A 171 -92.60 -19.38 17.85
C ASN A 171 -93.91 -18.63 18.20
N LEU A 172 -93.88 -17.29 18.27
CA LEU A 172 -95.09 -16.51 18.48
C LEU A 172 -95.96 -16.48 17.23
N ASP A 173 -95.37 -16.36 16.05
CA ASP A 173 -96.04 -16.47 14.76
C ASP A 173 -96.61 -17.89 14.56
N GLU A 174 -95.87 -18.92 14.98
CA GLU A 174 -96.34 -20.31 15.00
C GLU A 174 -97.50 -20.47 15.99
N SER A 175 -97.41 -19.93 17.22
CA SER A 175 -98.52 -19.95 18.19
C SER A 175 -99.73 -19.10 17.76
N SER A 176 -99.50 -18.02 17.00
CA SER A 176 -100.55 -17.18 16.44
C SER A 176 -101.19 -17.82 15.20
N ASN A 177 -100.46 -18.67 14.49
CA ASN A 177 -101.01 -19.54 13.45
C ASN A 177 -101.73 -20.76 14.05
N GLU A 178 -101.32 -21.28 15.22
CA GLU A 178 -102.00 -22.38 15.92
C GLU A 178 -103.38 -21.97 16.50
N ASP A 179 -103.63 -20.68 16.78
CA ASP A 179 -104.97 -20.14 17.09
C ASP A 179 -105.84 -19.92 15.83
N SER A 180 -105.33 -20.25 14.65
CA SER A 180 -106.05 -20.19 13.38
C SER A 180 -105.60 -21.28 12.42
N GLU A 181 -106.06 -22.51 12.64
CA GLU A 181 -106.03 -23.56 11.62
C GLU A 181 -107.44 -23.72 10.99
N PRO A 182 -107.58 -24.06 9.69
CA PRO A 182 -106.73 -23.73 8.54
C PRO A 182 -107.54 -23.20 7.34
N GLU A 183 -106.99 -22.29 6.53
CA GLU A 183 -107.42 -22.19 5.13
C GLU A 183 -106.27 -22.56 4.17
N THR A 184 -106.57 -23.66 3.48
CA THR A 184 -105.86 -24.29 2.38
C THR A 184 -105.89 -23.41 1.13
N LYS A 185 -104.77 -23.41 0.38
CA LYS A 185 -104.66 -23.59 -1.10
C LYS A 185 -103.26 -23.15 -1.54
N SER A 186 -102.38 -24.08 -1.92
CA SER A 186 -102.22 -24.56 -3.30
C SER A 186 -102.03 -23.44 -4.33
N SER A 187 -100.81 -23.25 -4.80
CA SER A 187 -100.56 -23.05 -6.22
C SER A 187 -99.14 -23.47 -6.57
N GLU A 188 -99.06 -24.46 -7.46
CA GLU A 188 -97.88 -24.98 -8.13
C GLU A 188 -97.06 -23.91 -8.86
N GLY A 189 -95.77 -24.24 -8.98
CA GLY A 189 -95.00 -24.12 -10.22
C GLY A 189 -94.37 -22.76 -10.49
N VAL A 190 -93.04 -22.71 -10.56
CA VAL A 190 -92.30 -22.80 -11.84
C VAL A 190 -90.82 -22.99 -11.54
N ASP A 191 -90.29 -24.11 -12.06
CA ASP A 191 -88.87 -24.33 -12.36
C ASP A 191 -88.33 -23.21 -13.26
N ASP A 192 -87.17 -22.63 -12.92
CA ASP A 192 -86.19 -22.37 -13.98
C ASP A 192 -84.74 -22.34 -13.43
N LYS A 193 -84.05 -23.43 -13.77
CA LYS A 193 -82.66 -23.52 -14.27
C LYS A 193 -81.52 -22.85 -13.50
N ASP A 194 -80.69 -23.76 -12.98
CA ASP A 194 -79.24 -23.77 -13.14
C ASP A 194 -78.75 -23.04 -14.41
N SER A 195 -77.86 -22.07 -14.23
CA SER A 195 -76.86 -21.72 -15.23
C SER A 195 -75.48 -21.78 -14.58
N ALA A 196 -74.66 -22.62 -15.19
CA ALA A 196 -73.37 -23.05 -14.75
C ALA A 196 -72.30 -21.96 -14.89
N MET A 197 -71.29 -22.07 -14.01
CA MET A 197 -69.86 -22.19 -14.34
C MET A 197 -69.18 -21.09 -15.17
N SER A 198 -68.19 -20.43 -14.53
CA SER A 198 -66.77 -20.28 -14.96
C SER A 198 -66.11 -19.35 -13.90
N THR A 199 -65.24 -19.79 -12.98
CA THR A 199 -63.79 -20.05 -13.13
C THR A 199 -63.09 -19.24 -14.23
N GLU A 200 -62.20 -18.32 -13.82
CA GLU A 200 -60.88 -17.95 -14.41
C GLU A 200 -60.54 -16.49 -14.06
N THR A 201 -59.59 -16.27 -13.14
CA THR A 201 -58.18 -15.87 -13.37
C THR A 201 -58.00 -14.43 -13.84
N GLU A 202 -57.51 -13.58 -12.93
CA GLU A 202 -56.20 -12.89 -12.99
C GLU A 202 -55.82 -12.34 -11.60
#